data_AF-A0A2V6GXD9-F1
#
_entry.id   AF-A0A2V6GXD9-F1
#
_cell.length_a   1.000
_cell.length_b   1.000
_cell.length_c   1.000
_cell.angle_alpha   90.00
_cell.angle_beta   90.00
_cell.angle_gamma   90.00
#
_symmetry.space_group_name_H-M   'P 1'
#
loop_
_entity.id
_entity.type
_entity.pdbx_description
1 polymer ?
#
loop_
_entity_poly.entity_id
_entity_poly.type
_entity_poly.pdbx_seq_one_letter_code
_entity_poly.pdbx_strand_id
1 'polypeptide(L)'
;SFSSQTAFTRLADGFDFPVGKPDARGYYKARGVRLHGHLGEDWDGVGGGDTDLGAPIYTIGDGVVVFARDCHQGWGNVVIVRHAYREGSVVRNIDSLYGHLDKILVRRGQAVRRGQQVGTMGTAHGLYDSHLHLEVRKNIAIGMSRDKFAQDFTNYYDPSEFIVSHRHLQSSGASYRVAMNTFTYDSRIQWDKLRNYSHAHTGGGSSESAYALKKALAAQSENSH
;
A
#
# COMPACT_ATOMS: atom_id res chain seq x y z
N SER A 1 27.38 -3.34 -14.19
CA SER A 1 26.65 -2.22 -14.79
C SER A 1 25.17 -2.39 -14.46
N PHE A 2 24.61 -1.62 -13.52
CA PHE A 2 23.17 -1.61 -13.30
C PHE A 2 22.52 -0.84 -14.45
N SER A 3 22.14 -1.56 -15.50
CA SER A 3 21.28 -1.00 -16.55
C SER A 3 20.07 -0.35 -15.88
N SER A 4 19.83 0.92 -16.19
CA SER A 4 18.67 1.68 -15.70
C SER A 4 17.41 1.12 -16.36
N GLN A 5 16.88 0.03 -15.79
CA GLN A 5 15.62 -0.53 -16.23
C GLN A 5 14.53 0.52 -16.02
N THR A 6 13.76 0.80 -17.07
CA THR A 6 12.66 1.75 -17.05
C THR A 6 11.39 1.09 -17.60
N ALA A 7 10.23 1.64 -17.24
CA ALA A 7 8.94 1.25 -17.78
C ALA A 7 8.09 2.49 -18.07
N PHE A 8 7.03 2.33 -18.86
CA PHE A 8 6.08 3.39 -19.15
C PHE A 8 4.81 3.21 -18.33
N THR A 9 4.28 4.32 -17.83
CA THR A 9 2.95 4.42 -17.21
C THR A 9 2.24 5.67 -17.74
N ARG A 10 0.92 5.76 -17.60
CA ARG A 10 0.27 7.08 -17.69
C ARG A 10 0.58 7.89 -16.44
N LEU A 11 0.52 9.21 -16.56
CA LEU A 11 0.46 10.05 -15.38
C LEU A 11 -0.86 9.77 -14.66
N ALA A 12 -0.79 9.58 -13.34
CA ALA A 12 -1.97 9.46 -12.50
C ALA A 12 -2.76 10.76 -12.57
N ASP A 13 -4.05 10.61 -12.86
CA ASP A 13 -5.06 11.67 -12.89
C ASP A 13 -5.76 11.86 -11.54
N GLY A 14 -5.29 11.12 -10.53
CA GLY A 14 -5.72 11.19 -9.16
C GLY A 14 -5.42 9.89 -8.42
N PHE A 15 -5.83 9.83 -7.17
CA PHE A 15 -5.64 8.67 -6.31
C PHE A 15 -6.93 8.31 -5.57
N ASP A 16 -7.19 7.02 -5.38
CA ASP A 16 -8.34 6.49 -4.65
C ASP A 16 -7.92 5.57 -3.50
N PHE A 17 -8.81 5.38 -2.51
CA PHE A 17 -8.55 4.39 -1.47
C PHE A 17 -8.47 2.97 -2.07
N PRO A 18 -7.53 2.14 -1.61
CA PRO A 18 -7.28 0.81 -2.16
C PRO A 18 -8.27 -0.27 -1.67
N VAL A 19 -9.09 0.07 -0.68
CA VAL A 19 -10.20 -0.73 -0.14
C VAL A 19 -11.48 0.07 -0.31
N GLY A 20 -12.64 -0.59 -0.45
CA GLY A 20 -13.94 0.06 -0.57
C GLY A 20 -13.97 1.21 -1.58
N LYS A 21 -13.18 1.10 -2.66
CA LYS A 21 -12.86 2.20 -3.58
C LYS A 21 -14.15 2.84 -4.14
N PRO A 22 -14.14 4.16 -4.44
CA PRO A 22 -13.00 5.06 -4.30
C PRO A 22 -12.83 5.62 -2.87
N ASP A 23 -13.84 5.48 -2.01
CA ASP A 23 -13.96 6.27 -0.77
C ASP A 23 -13.77 5.46 0.52
N ALA A 24 -13.16 4.27 0.44
CA ALA A 24 -13.05 3.35 1.59
C ALA A 24 -14.41 2.98 2.22
N ARG A 25 -15.47 2.88 1.41
CA ARG A 25 -16.81 2.51 1.89
C ARG A 25 -16.79 1.11 2.50
N GLY A 26 -17.26 0.99 3.74
CA GLY A 26 -17.26 -0.26 4.49
C GLY A 26 -15.91 -0.60 5.14
N TYR A 27 -14.95 0.32 5.12
CA TYR A 27 -13.64 0.17 5.75
C TYR A 27 -13.34 1.34 6.68
N TYR A 28 -12.39 1.14 7.59
CA TYR A 28 -11.89 2.16 8.50
C TYR A 28 -10.38 2.04 8.66
N LYS A 29 -9.74 3.17 9.00
CA LYS A 29 -8.32 3.21 9.37
C LYS A 29 -8.19 2.67 10.79
N ALA A 30 -7.79 1.42 10.93
CA ALA A 30 -7.58 0.76 12.22
C ALA A 30 -6.32 1.27 12.92
N ARG A 31 -5.28 1.62 12.15
CA ARG A 31 -4.04 2.19 12.67
C ARG A 31 -3.48 3.24 11.73
N GLY A 32 -3.05 4.37 12.29
CA GLY A 32 -2.39 5.44 11.54
C GLY A 32 -0.86 5.34 11.49
N VAL A 33 -0.24 6.28 10.79
CA VAL A 33 1.23 6.40 10.73
C VAL A 33 1.79 6.69 12.12
N ARG A 34 2.83 5.94 12.51
CA ARG A 34 3.67 6.19 13.69
C ARG A 34 5.12 6.17 13.24
N LEU A 35 5.74 7.34 13.17
CA LEU A 35 7.14 7.46 12.76
C LEU A 35 8.04 6.56 13.61
N HIS A 36 9.13 6.07 13.00
CA HIS A 36 10.07 5.10 13.61
C HIS A 36 9.50 3.71 13.95
N GLY A 37 8.37 3.29 13.35
CA GLY A 37 7.89 1.91 13.54
C GLY A 37 6.74 1.48 12.62
N HIS A 38 5.77 2.36 12.36
CA HIS A 38 4.58 2.08 11.55
C HIS A 38 4.43 3.14 10.45
N LEU A 39 5.06 2.92 9.30
CA LEU A 39 5.23 3.96 8.26
C LEU A 39 4.11 3.98 7.22
N GLY A 40 2.94 3.49 7.61
CA GLY A 40 1.75 3.34 6.80
C GLY A 40 0.50 3.36 7.64
N GLU A 41 -0.61 3.02 7.00
CA GLU A 41 -1.92 2.87 7.62
C GLU A 41 -2.37 1.41 7.51
N ASP A 42 -3.00 0.92 8.56
CA ASP A 42 -3.69 -0.36 8.55
C ASP A 42 -5.20 -0.11 8.34
N TRP A 43 -5.77 -0.78 7.36
CA TRP A 43 -7.16 -0.65 6.93
C TRP A 43 -7.92 -1.97 7.07
N ASP A 44 -9.06 -1.89 7.75
CA ASP A 44 -9.89 -3.03 8.12
C ASP A 44 -11.34 -2.79 7.65
N GLY A 45 -12.06 -3.87 7.38
CA GLY A 45 -13.49 -3.88 7.13
C GLY A 45 -14.29 -3.70 8.42
N VAL A 46 -15.41 -2.99 8.34
CA VAL A 46 -16.27 -2.72 9.51
C VAL A 46 -16.96 -3.96 10.11
N GLY A 47 -16.84 -5.12 9.48
CA GLY A 47 -17.31 -6.39 10.05
C GLY A 47 -16.47 -6.87 11.23
N GLY A 48 -15.23 -6.39 11.37
CA GLY A 48 -14.28 -6.79 12.41
C GLY A 48 -13.69 -8.19 12.22
N GLY A 49 -12.58 -8.46 12.90
CA GLY A 49 -11.82 -9.73 12.76
C GLY A 49 -11.47 -10.02 11.30
N ASP A 50 -11.49 -11.29 10.91
CA ASP A 50 -11.13 -11.73 9.55
C ASP A 50 -12.28 -11.64 8.52
N THR A 51 -13.31 -10.85 8.77
CA THR A 51 -14.49 -10.76 7.87
C THR A 51 -14.17 -10.17 6.49
N ASP A 52 -13.04 -9.48 6.36
CA ASP A 52 -12.52 -8.89 5.13
C ASP A 52 -11.36 -9.70 4.52
N LEU A 53 -11.03 -10.88 5.07
CA LEU A 53 -10.03 -11.76 4.50
C LEU A 53 -10.39 -12.12 3.06
N GLY A 54 -9.43 -11.94 2.14
CA GLY A 54 -9.65 -12.17 0.72
C GLY A 54 -10.35 -11.01 -0.01
N ALA A 55 -10.74 -9.94 0.68
CA ALA A 55 -11.32 -8.76 0.06
C ALA A 55 -10.37 -8.16 -1.00
N PRO A 56 -10.92 -7.57 -2.09
CA PRO A 56 -10.09 -7.06 -3.17
C PRO A 56 -9.29 -5.82 -2.75
N ILE A 57 -7.99 -5.82 -3.06
CA ILE A 57 -7.10 -4.67 -2.88
C ILE A 57 -6.79 -4.07 -4.25
N TYR A 58 -7.03 -2.77 -4.38
CA TYR A 58 -6.87 -2.02 -5.62
C TYR A 58 -5.66 -1.09 -5.56
N THR A 59 -5.01 -0.84 -6.70
CA THR A 59 -3.99 0.20 -6.75
C THR A 59 -4.62 1.58 -6.65
N ILE A 60 -3.95 2.48 -5.93
CA ILE A 60 -4.46 3.81 -5.61
C ILE A 60 -4.49 4.72 -6.84
N GLY A 61 -3.65 4.47 -7.86
CA GLY A 61 -3.54 5.32 -9.04
C GLY A 61 -2.96 4.57 -10.24
N ASP A 62 -2.93 5.22 -11.41
CA ASP A 62 -2.21 4.69 -12.57
C ASP A 62 -0.72 4.53 -12.23
N GLY A 63 -0.10 3.45 -12.68
CA GLY A 63 1.29 3.16 -12.34
C GLY A 63 1.86 1.93 -13.02
N VAL A 64 3.02 1.50 -12.53
CA VAL A 64 3.67 0.25 -12.90
C VAL A 64 4.11 -0.50 -11.64
N VAL A 65 3.88 -1.81 -11.62
CA VAL A 65 4.31 -2.67 -10.51
C VAL A 65 5.83 -2.77 -10.52
N VAL A 66 6.50 -2.23 -9.51
CA VAL A 66 7.96 -2.28 -9.36
C VAL A 66 8.43 -3.43 -8.47
N PHE A 67 7.52 -3.98 -7.66
CA PHE A 67 7.76 -5.13 -6.78
C PHE A 67 6.49 -5.96 -6.63
N ALA A 68 6.63 -7.29 -6.62
CA ALA A 68 5.55 -8.23 -6.36
C ALA A 68 6.16 -9.56 -5.89
N ARG A 69 6.15 -9.81 -4.57
CA ARG A 69 6.75 -11.01 -3.98
C ARG A 69 6.21 -11.29 -2.58
N ASP A 70 6.31 -12.54 -2.14
CA ASP A 70 6.29 -12.88 -0.72
C ASP A 70 7.59 -12.43 -0.04
N CYS A 71 7.43 -11.59 0.98
CA CYS A 71 8.49 -11.03 1.81
C CYS A 71 8.62 -11.75 3.16
N HIS A 72 7.75 -12.72 3.46
CA HIS A 72 7.69 -13.45 4.73
C HIS A 72 7.66 -12.49 5.94
N GLN A 73 8.27 -12.85 7.07
CA GLN A 73 8.64 -11.97 8.20
C GLN A 73 7.67 -10.81 8.54
N GLY A 74 6.41 -11.12 8.84
CA GLY A 74 5.43 -10.09 9.21
C GLY A 74 5.07 -9.13 8.07
N TRP A 75 5.51 -9.37 6.84
CA TRP A 75 5.05 -8.66 5.64
C TRP A 75 4.07 -9.49 4.83
N GLY A 76 4.31 -10.80 4.73
CA GLY A 76 3.57 -11.67 3.80
C GLY A 76 3.79 -11.24 2.35
N ASN A 77 2.75 -11.38 1.53
CA ASN A 77 2.81 -10.91 0.16
C ASN A 77 2.78 -9.38 0.09
N VAL A 78 3.68 -8.83 -0.72
CA VAL A 78 3.82 -7.39 -0.92
C VAL A 78 3.79 -7.05 -2.40
N VAL A 79 3.04 -6.02 -2.74
CA VAL A 79 3.08 -5.34 -4.03
C VAL A 79 3.53 -3.90 -3.81
N ILE A 80 4.42 -3.40 -4.68
CA ILE A 80 4.75 -1.97 -4.74
C ILE A 80 4.45 -1.46 -6.15
N VAL A 81 3.64 -0.41 -6.24
CA VAL A 81 3.32 0.26 -7.50
C VAL A 81 3.96 1.64 -7.52
N ARG A 82 4.68 1.94 -8.61
CA ARG A 82 5.25 3.26 -8.86
C ARG A 82 4.28 4.09 -9.67
N HIS A 83 3.97 5.27 -9.15
CA HIS A 83 3.12 6.25 -9.79
C HIS A 83 3.95 7.45 -10.23
N ALA A 84 3.58 8.04 -11.36
CA ALA A 84 4.05 9.34 -11.79
C ALA A 84 2.86 10.29 -11.86
N TYR A 85 2.94 11.48 -11.28
CA TYR A 85 1.84 12.44 -11.28
C TYR A 85 2.35 13.88 -11.37
N ARG A 86 1.50 14.81 -11.81
CA ARG A 86 1.83 16.24 -11.87
C ARG A 86 1.49 16.94 -10.56
N GLU A 87 2.44 17.71 -10.07
CA GLU A 87 2.25 18.70 -9.02
C GLU A 87 2.76 20.04 -9.56
N GLY A 88 1.83 20.93 -9.92
CA GLY A 88 2.15 22.11 -10.70
C GLY A 88 2.81 21.75 -12.04
N SER A 89 3.96 22.34 -12.33
CA SER A 89 4.74 22.07 -13.54
C SER A 89 5.68 20.86 -13.42
N VAL A 90 5.79 20.24 -12.25
CA VAL A 90 6.75 19.17 -11.97
C VAL A 90 6.05 17.81 -12.00
N VAL A 91 6.69 16.81 -12.61
CA VAL A 91 6.27 15.42 -12.46
C VAL A 91 7.01 14.80 -11.29
N ARG A 92 6.26 14.30 -10.31
CA ARG A 92 6.80 13.55 -9.17
C ARG A 92 6.57 12.06 -9.36
N ASN A 93 7.45 11.26 -8.77
CA ASN A 93 7.28 9.82 -8.65
C ASN A 93 7.11 9.47 -7.18
N ILE A 94 6.18 8.56 -6.89
CA ILE A 94 5.99 7.98 -5.57
C ILE A 94 5.81 6.47 -5.70
N ASP A 95 6.04 5.76 -4.61
CA ASP A 95 5.71 4.34 -4.51
C ASP A 95 4.56 4.15 -3.51
N SER A 96 3.55 3.40 -3.90
CA SER A 96 2.56 2.85 -2.97
C SER A 96 2.92 1.40 -2.65
N LEU A 97 2.93 1.04 -1.37
CA LEU A 97 3.13 -0.34 -0.92
C LEU A 97 1.82 -0.91 -0.40
N TYR A 98 1.52 -2.14 -0.80
CA TYR A 98 0.40 -2.95 -0.32
C TYR A 98 0.96 -4.19 0.36
N GLY A 99 0.89 -4.24 1.68
CA GLY A 99 1.41 -5.33 2.51
C GLY A 99 0.34 -6.28 3.00
N HIS A 100 0.78 -7.39 3.58
CA HIS A 100 -0.04 -8.42 4.23
C HIS A 100 -1.03 -9.13 3.29
N LEU A 101 -0.81 -9.07 1.98
CA LEU A 101 -1.75 -9.62 1.01
C LEU A 101 -1.87 -11.15 1.16
N ASP A 102 -3.06 -11.69 0.91
CA ASP A 102 -3.27 -13.14 0.80
C ASP A 102 -2.82 -13.63 -0.59
N LYS A 103 -3.21 -12.91 -1.66
CA LYS A 103 -2.79 -13.22 -3.03
C LYS A 103 -2.24 -12.00 -3.73
N ILE A 104 -1.24 -12.24 -4.58
CA ILE A 104 -0.73 -11.29 -5.56
C ILE A 104 -1.37 -11.62 -6.91
N LEU A 105 -2.00 -10.63 -7.54
CA LEU A 105 -2.70 -10.79 -8.84
C LEU A 105 -2.00 -10.06 -9.99
N VAL A 106 -0.84 -9.47 -9.71
CA VAL A 106 -0.04 -8.70 -10.68
C VAL A 106 1.42 -9.11 -10.62
N ARG A 107 2.20 -8.73 -11.63
CA ARG A 107 3.63 -9.03 -11.69
C ARG A 107 4.46 -7.79 -11.92
N ARG A 108 5.70 -7.80 -11.44
CA ARG A 108 6.67 -6.73 -11.70
C ARG A 108 6.76 -6.41 -13.21
N GLY A 109 6.75 -5.13 -13.54
CA GLY A 109 6.74 -4.60 -14.90
C GLY A 109 5.34 -4.41 -15.51
N GLN A 110 4.29 -4.90 -14.85
CA GLN A 110 2.92 -4.72 -15.32
C GLN A 110 2.45 -3.28 -15.10
N ALA A 111 1.97 -2.62 -16.15
CA ALA A 111 1.24 -1.37 -16.04
C ALA A 111 -0.15 -1.64 -15.43
N VAL A 112 -0.56 -0.77 -14.51
CA VAL A 112 -1.83 -0.88 -13.78
C VAL A 112 -2.60 0.43 -13.84
N ARG A 113 -3.93 0.35 -13.78
CA ARG A 113 -4.83 1.51 -13.76
C ARG A 113 -5.33 1.82 -12.35
N ARG A 114 -5.63 3.09 -12.08
CA ARG A 114 -6.34 3.50 -10.86
C ARG A 114 -7.57 2.61 -10.63
N GLY A 115 -7.65 2.02 -9.45
CA GLY A 115 -8.74 1.11 -9.09
C GLY A 115 -8.65 -0.28 -9.72
N GLN A 116 -7.56 -0.65 -10.39
CA GLN A 116 -7.31 -2.03 -10.82
C GLN A 116 -6.93 -2.89 -9.62
N GLN A 117 -7.50 -4.08 -9.52
CA GLN A 117 -7.16 -5.02 -8.44
C GLN A 117 -5.73 -5.53 -8.62
N VAL A 118 -4.94 -5.49 -7.53
CA VAL A 118 -3.55 -5.94 -7.50
C VAL A 118 -3.33 -7.15 -6.60
N GLY A 119 -4.26 -7.40 -5.68
CA GLY A 119 -4.19 -8.50 -4.75
C GLY A 119 -5.48 -8.69 -3.96
N THR A 120 -5.38 -9.47 -2.90
CA THR A 120 -6.45 -9.65 -1.91
C THR A 120 -5.89 -9.43 -0.50
N MET A 121 -6.74 -8.93 0.39
CA MET A 121 -6.41 -8.69 1.80
C MET A 121 -6.05 -10.00 2.49
N GLY A 122 -5.12 -9.96 3.44
CA GLY A 122 -4.62 -11.15 4.11
C GLY A 122 -4.08 -10.86 5.51
N THR A 123 -3.38 -11.85 6.05
CA THR A 123 -3.00 -11.96 7.47
C THR A 123 -1.49 -12.04 7.68
N ALA A 124 -0.70 -11.78 6.62
CA ALA A 124 0.74 -12.06 6.58
C ALA A 124 1.07 -13.51 7.01
N HIS A 125 0.39 -14.49 6.41
CA HIS A 125 0.51 -15.92 6.73
C HIS A 125 0.05 -16.28 8.15
N GLY A 126 -1.03 -15.62 8.61
CA GLY A 126 -1.64 -15.88 9.90
C GLY A 126 -0.91 -15.25 11.09
N LEU A 127 -0.05 -14.26 10.86
CA LEU A 127 0.63 -13.50 11.92
C LEU A 127 -0.22 -12.36 12.49
N TYR A 128 -1.21 -11.89 11.72
CA TYR A 128 -2.11 -10.81 12.08
C TYR A 128 -3.56 -11.21 11.80
N ASP A 129 -4.51 -10.56 12.46
CA ASP A 129 -5.88 -10.49 11.95
C ASP A 129 -5.85 -9.80 10.57
N SER A 130 -6.80 -10.12 9.70
CA SER A 130 -6.87 -9.62 8.33
C SER A 130 -6.92 -8.09 8.30
N HIS A 131 -6.02 -7.49 7.51
CA HIS A 131 -6.03 -6.06 7.22
C HIS A 131 -5.15 -5.76 5.99
N LEU A 132 -5.27 -4.55 5.44
CA LEU A 132 -4.32 -4.00 4.49
C LEU A 132 -3.35 -3.06 5.20
N HIS A 133 -2.04 -3.29 5.05
CA HIS A 133 -1.03 -2.28 5.33
C HIS A 133 -0.71 -1.46 4.07
N LEU A 134 -0.99 -0.16 4.10
CA LEU A 134 -0.75 0.78 2.99
C LEU A 134 0.33 1.78 3.36
N GLU A 135 1.37 1.90 2.53
CA GLU A 135 2.31 3.03 2.62
C GLU A 135 2.29 3.87 1.34
N VAL A 136 2.61 5.17 1.47
CA VAL A 136 2.89 6.05 0.34
C VAL A 136 4.24 6.73 0.56
N ARG A 137 5.18 6.46 -0.35
CA ARG A 137 6.60 6.80 -0.21
C ARG A 137 7.03 7.83 -1.24
N LYS A 138 7.64 8.91 -0.75
CA LYS A 138 8.29 9.97 -1.55
C LYS A 138 9.56 9.46 -2.23
N ASN A 139 10.30 8.62 -1.50
CA ASN A 139 11.60 8.16 -1.94
C ASN A 139 11.50 6.79 -2.60
N ILE A 140 11.68 6.79 -3.91
CA ILE A 140 11.62 5.60 -4.77
C ILE A 140 12.79 4.63 -4.56
N ALA A 141 13.76 4.95 -3.70
CA ALA A 141 14.91 4.10 -3.42
C ALA A 141 14.72 3.14 -2.24
N ILE A 142 13.63 3.28 -1.47
CA ILE A 142 13.44 2.55 -0.21
C ILE A 142 13.30 1.04 -0.43
N GLY A 143 12.40 0.62 -1.32
CA GLY A 143 12.07 -0.80 -1.48
C GLY A 143 11.62 -1.43 -0.17
N MET A 144 12.02 -2.66 0.11
CA MET A 144 11.70 -3.33 1.37
C MET A 144 12.71 -3.07 2.48
N SER A 145 13.81 -2.37 2.19
CA SER A 145 14.87 -2.03 3.14
C SER A 145 14.55 -0.79 3.98
N ARG A 146 13.37 -0.76 4.60
CA ARG A 146 12.77 0.39 5.30
C ARG A 146 13.64 0.92 6.45
N ASP A 147 14.45 0.05 7.06
CA ASP A 147 15.40 0.36 8.15
C ASP A 147 16.65 1.12 7.69
N LYS A 148 16.92 1.19 6.38
CA LYS A 148 18.09 1.88 5.82
C LYS A 148 17.84 3.35 5.46
N PHE A 149 16.63 3.84 5.68
CA PHE A 149 16.21 5.20 5.34
C PHE A 149 15.55 5.88 6.54
N ALA A 150 15.52 7.21 6.54
CA ALA A 150 14.83 7.96 7.59
C ALA A 150 13.34 7.60 7.61
N GLN A 151 12.85 7.21 8.79
CA GLN A 151 11.50 6.70 9.01
C GLN A 151 10.54 7.81 9.45
N ASP A 152 10.55 8.90 8.69
CA ASP A 152 9.84 10.16 8.96
C ASP A 152 9.19 10.73 7.68
N PHE A 153 8.51 11.88 7.81
CA PHE A 153 7.82 12.51 6.68
C PHE A 153 8.74 13.07 5.59
N THR A 154 10.07 12.97 5.70
CA THR A 154 10.95 13.26 4.57
C THR A 154 10.85 12.18 3.49
N ASN A 155 10.58 10.93 3.88
CA ASN A 155 10.49 9.78 2.97
C ASN A 155 9.07 9.25 2.78
N TYR A 156 8.15 9.56 3.69
CA TYR A 156 6.78 9.04 3.70
C TYR A 156 5.76 10.17 3.62
N TYR A 157 4.59 9.87 3.08
CA TYR A 157 3.37 10.64 3.29
C TYR A 157 2.49 9.94 4.33
N ASP A 158 1.58 10.68 4.96
CA ASP A 158 0.36 10.07 5.49
C ASP A 158 -0.51 9.62 4.30
N PRO A 159 -0.82 8.31 4.16
CA PRO A 159 -1.52 7.79 2.99
C PRO A 159 -2.91 8.41 2.76
N SER A 160 -3.71 8.55 3.81
CA SER A 160 -5.05 9.14 3.68
C SER A 160 -4.99 10.60 3.28
N GLU A 161 -4.14 11.39 3.93
CA GLU A 161 -3.98 12.81 3.59
C GLU A 161 -3.50 12.96 2.15
N PHE A 162 -2.54 12.13 1.71
CA PHE A 162 -2.08 12.12 0.32
C PHE A 162 -3.22 11.82 -0.65
N ILE A 163 -3.96 10.73 -0.43
CA ILE A 163 -5.07 10.32 -1.31
C ILE A 163 -6.13 11.43 -1.38
N VAL A 164 -6.59 11.94 -0.25
CA VAL A 164 -7.63 12.99 -0.18
C VAL A 164 -7.18 14.28 -0.87
N SER A 165 -5.93 14.71 -0.68
CA SER A 165 -5.40 15.91 -1.32
C SER A 165 -5.10 15.75 -2.82
N HIS A 166 -5.05 14.51 -3.33
CA HIS A 166 -4.69 14.21 -4.72
C HIS A 166 -5.78 13.40 -5.46
N ARG A 167 -7.06 13.57 -5.10
CA ARG A 167 -8.19 12.88 -5.79
C ARG A 167 -8.33 13.23 -7.27
N HIS A 168 -7.97 14.46 -7.62
CA HIS A 168 -8.11 15.01 -8.97
C HIS A 168 -6.83 15.74 -9.34
N LEU A 169 -6.13 15.20 -10.34
CA LEU A 169 -4.88 15.75 -10.85
C LEU A 169 -4.99 15.98 -12.34
N GLN A 170 -4.15 16.89 -12.84
CA GLN A 170 -4.03 17.10 -14.27
C GLN A 170 -3.47 15.85 -14.94
N SER A 171 -4.28 15.24 -15.80
CA SER A 171 -3.84 14.15 -16.63
C SER A 171 -3.29 14.67 -17.96
N SER A 172 -2.42 13.89 -18.57
CA SER A 172 -2.13 14.01 -19.99
C SER A 172 -2.15 12.60 -20.56
N GLY A 173 -2.74 12.39 -21.73
CA GLY A 173 -2.73 11.07 -22.41
C GLY A 173 -1.32 10.55 -22.74
N ALA A 174 -0.28 11.35 -22.50
CA ALA A 174 1.12 11.00 -22.66
C ALA A 174 1.56 9.87 -21.71
N SER A 175 2.42 8.99 -22.24
CA SER A 175 3.12 8.00 -21.44
C SER A 175 4.35 8.63 -20.79
N TYR A 176 4.57 8.34 -19.51
CA TYR A 176 5.69 8.81 -18.72
C TYR A 176 6.63 7.65 -18.37
N ARG A 177 7.93 7.90 -18.46
CA ARG A 177 8.96 6.90 -18.18
C ARG A 177 9.34 6.96 -16.70
N VAL A 178 9.25 5.83 -16.01
CA VAL A 178 9.69 5.69 -14.62
C VAL A 178 10.82 4.67 -14.51
N ALA A 179 11.72 4.88 -13.55
CA ALA A 179 12.76 3.91 -13.22
C ALA A 179 12.17 2.68 -12.52
N MET A 180 12.76 1.50 -12.71
CA MET A 180 12.29 0.22 -12.16
C MET A 180 13.28 -0.46 -11.21
N ASN A 181 14.56 -0.09 -11.24
CA ASN A 181 15.64 -0.68 -10.44
C ASN A 181 16.24 0.37 -9.51
N THR A 182 15.43 0.90 -8.61
CA THR A 182 15.85 2.00 -7.72
C THR A 182 16.08 1.58 -6.28
N PHE A 183 15.66 0.39 -5.87
CA PHE A 183 15.77 -0.05 -4.48
C PHE A 183 17.23 -0.36 -4.11
N THR A 184 17.85 0.55 -3.36
CA THR A 184 19.30 0.61 -3.17
C THR A 184 19.85 -0.59 -2.40
N TYR A 185 19.10 -1.09 -1.41
CA TYR A 185 19.57 -2.11 -0.49
C TYR A 185 18.89 -3.48 -0.69
N ASP A 186 17.81 -3.55 -1.46
CA ASP A 186 17.01 -4.78 -1.62
C ASP A 186 17.77 -5.92 -2.31
N SER A 187 18.77 -5.60 -3.13
CA SER A 187 19.68 -6.62 -3.72
C SER A 187 20.45 -7.44 -2.69
N ARG A 188 20.53 -6.97 -1.44
CA ARG A 188 21.19 -7.66 -0.32
C ARG A 188 20.22 -8.55 0.46
N ILE A 189 18.92 -8.45 0.22
CA ILE A 189 17.92 -9.26 0.93
C ILE A 189 17.94 -10.66 0.33
N GLN A 190 18.23 -11.65 1.18
CA GLN A 190 18.22 -13.06 0.81
C GLN A 190 16.81 -13.62 0.95
N TRP A 191 15.93 -13.22 0.04
CA TRP A 191 14.50 -13.52 0.09
C TRP A 191 14.17 -15.01 0.28
N ASP A 192 14.93 -15.90 -0.34
CA ASP A 192 14.72 -17.36 -0.28
C ASP A 192 15.23 -18.02 1.02
N LYS A 193 15.87 -17.26 1.90
CA LYS A 193 16.41 -17.74 3.18
C LYS A 193 15.70 -17.14 4.39
N LEU A 194 14.78 -16.20 4.18
CA LEU A 194 13.98 -15.63 5.27
C LEU A 194 13.02 -16.71 5.79
N ARG A 195 13.07 -16.95 7.10
CA ARG A 195 12.21 -17.96 7.75
C ARG A 195 10.73 -17.62 7.57
N ASN A 196 9.94 -18.63 7.25
CA ASN A 196 8.48 -18.59 7.32
C ASN A 196 8.07 -18.59 8.81
N TYR A 197 7.42 -17.52 9.27
CA TYR A 197 6.90 -17.40 10.63
C TYR A 197 5.38 -17.64 10.66
N SER A 198 4.91 -18.68 9.96
CA SER A 198 3.52 -19.13 10.04
C SER A 198 3.24 -19.79 11.39
N HIS A 199 3.21 -19.02 12.47
CA HIS A 199 2.56 -19.44 13.71
C HIS A 199 1.17 -18.81 13.69
N ALA A 200 0.13 -19.64 13.82
CA ALA A 200 -1.24 -19.19 13.87
C ALA A 200 -1.41 -18.16 14.99
N HIS A 201 -1.85 -16.95 14.64
CA HIS A 201 -2.30 -15.98 15.62
C HIS A 201 -3.51 -16.59 16.35
N THR A 202 -3.37 -16.79 17.66
CA THR A 202 -4.52 -16.99 18.54
C THR A 202 -5.09 -15.60 18.79
N GLY A 203 -6.14 -15.26 18.04
CA GLY A 203 -6.55 -13.88 17.75
C GLY A 203 -6.84 -12.96 18.94
N GLY A 204 -6.97 -11.68 18.60
CA GLY A 204 -7.27 -10.60 19.52
C GLY A 204 -6.77 -9.27 18.96
N GLY A 205 -7.56 -8.65 18.08
CA GLY A 205 -7.30 -7.31 17.57
C GLY A 205 -6.91 -6.33 18.68
N SER A 206 -5.97 -5.44 18.37
CA SER A 206 -5.46 -4.47 19.34
C SER A 206 -6.57 -3.60 19.95
N SER A 207 -6.35 -3.05 21.15
CA SER A 207 -7.28 -2.08 21.74
C SER A 207 -7.49 -0.84 20.87
N GLU A 208 -6.49 -0.47 20.06
CA GLU A 208 -6.55 0.62 19.08
C GLU A 208 -7.54 0.31 17.95
N SER A 209 -7.44 -0.87 17.32
CA SER A 209 -8.35 -1.27 16.25
C SER A 209 -9.80 -1.41 16.76
N ALA A 210 -9.99 -1.96 17.95
CA ALA A 210 -11.31 -2.04 18.57
C ALA A 210 -11.94 -0.67 18.85
N TYR A 211 -11.15 0.33 19.27
CA TYR A 211 -11.63 1.70 19.46
C TYR A 211 -11.96 2.37 18.12
N ALA A 212 -11.10 2.19 17.11
CA ALA A 212 -11.30 2.73 15.77
C ALA A 212 -12.57 2.16 15.10
N LEU A 213 -12.83 0.86 15.26
CA LEU A 213 -14.05 0.21 14.77
C LEU A 213 -15.32 0.83 15.39
N LYS A 214 -15.35 1.01 16.71
CA LYS A 214 -16.49 1.64 17.40
C LYS A 214 -16.77 3.03 16.86
N LYS A 215 -15.72 3.83 16.63
CA LYS A 215 -15.85 5.17 16.05
C LYS A 215 -16.38 5.13 14.62
N ALA A 216 -15.91 4.19 13.80
CA ALA A 216 -16.36 4.02 12.42
C ALA A 216 -17.85 3.63 12.34
N LEU A 217 -18.29 2.70 13.18
CA LEU A 217 -19.70 2.28 13.26
C LEU A 217 -20.62 3.43 13.70
N ALA A 218 -20.18 4.25 14.68
CA ALA A 218 -20.94 5.43 15.12
C ALA A 218 -21.11 6.44 13.97
N ALA A 219 -20.03 6.78 13.25
CA ALA A 219 -20.08 7.71 12.12
C ALA A 219 -20.97 7.22 10.97
N GLN A 220 -21.07 5.90 10.76
CA GLN A 220 -21.98 5.33 9.76
C GLN A 220 -23.45 5.45 10.15
N SER A 221 -23.77 5.33 11.45
CA SER A 221 -25.14 5.50 11.94
C SER A 221 -25.65 6.95 11.80
N GLU A 222 -24.78 7.94 12.03
CA GLU A 222 -25.14 9.37 11.93
C GLU A 222 -25.43 9.82 10.49
N ASN A 223 -24.77 9.23 9.49
CA ASN A 223 -25.01 9.53 8.07
C ASN A 223 -26.21 8.78 7.45
N SER A 224 -26.92 7.97 8.24
CA SER A 224 -28.10 7.20 7.80
C SER A 224 -29.44 7.81 8.24
N HIS A 225 -29.40 9.02 8.81
CA HIS A 225 -30.54 9.85 9.19
C HIS A 225 -30.54 11.16 8.39
#